data_AF-A0A832VEH4-F1
#
_entry.id   AF-A0A832VEH4-F1
#
_cell.length_a   1.000
_cell.length_b   1.000
_cell.length_c   1.000
_cell.angle_alpha   90.00
_cell.angle_beta   90.00
_cell.angle_gamma   90.00
#
_symmetry.space_group_name_H-M   'P 1'
#
loop_
_entity.id
_entity.type
_entity.pdbx_description
1 polymer ?
#
loop_
_entity_poly.entity_id
_entity_poly.type
_entity_poly.pdbx_seq_one_letter_code
_entity_poly.pdbx_strand_id
1 'polypeptide(L)' 'MLPSQQGYDRAITIFSPDGRLYQVEYAIETVRRGAIAVGIKSKDGIVMAVEEKPRKLQLSESAHKIFQIDEHIGFAAAG' A
#
# COMPACT_ATOMS: atom_id res chain seq x y z
N MET A 1 -26.22 7.27 -23.01
CA MET A 1 -25.99 7.44 -21.56
C MET A 1 -25.07 6.33 -21.12
N LEU A 2 -23.91 6.63 -20.53
CA LEU A 2 -23.07 5.61 -19.88
C LEU A 2 -23.88 4.98 -18.73
N PRO A 3 -23.88 3.66 -18.55
CA PRO A 3 -24.53 3.03 -17.41
C PRO A 3 -24.02 3.65 -16.11
N SER A 4 -24.90 3.91 -15.16
CA SER A 4 -24.53 4.35 -13.82
C SER A 4 -23.51 3.38 -13.23
N GLN A 5 -22.33 3.87 -12.81
CA GLN A 5 -21.30 3.05 -12.15
C GLN A 5 -21.79 2.36 -10.86
N GLN A 6 -22.91 2.83 -10.31
CA GLN A 6 -23.60 2.29 -9.14
C GLN A 6 -24.03 0.85 -9.39
N GLY A 7 -23.25 -0.11 -8.89
CA GLY A 7 -23.55 -1.54 -8.98
C GLY A 7 -22.32 -2.40 -9.22
N TYR A 8 -21.32 -1.88 -9.93
CA TYR A 8 -20.12 -2.65 -10.30
C TYR A 8 -19.05 -2.66 -9.21
N ASP A 9 -19.15 -1.79 -8.21
CA ASP A 9 -18.28 -1.76 -7.04
C ASP A 9 -18.84 -2.56 -5.85
N ARG A 10 -19.93 -3.31 -6.01
CA ARG A 10 -20.57 -4.00 -4.88
C ARG A 10 -19.86 -5.29 -4.44
N ALA A 11 -18.97 -5.83 -5.27
CA ALA A 11 -18.16 -6.99 -4.93
C ALA A 11 -16.77 -6.92 -5.59
N ILE A 12 -15.80 -7.60 -5.00
CA ILE A 12 -14.39 -7.59 -5.45
C ILE A 12 -14.16 -8.34 -6.79
N THR A 13 -15.13 -9.15 -7.22
CA THR A 13 -15.04 -10.00 -8.42
C THR A 13 -15.85 -9.50 -9.61
N ILE A 14 -16.51 -8.34 -9.50
CA ILE A 14 -17.35 -7.78 -10.56
C ILE A 14 -16.51 -6.80 -11.38
N PHE A 15 -16.38 -7.07 -12.68
CA PHE A 15 -15.85 -6.11 -13.65
C PHE A 15 -16.91 -5.09 -14.03
N SER A 16 -16.51 -3.82 -14.12
CA SER A 16 -17.33 -2.76 -14.70
C SER A 16 -17.48 -2.91 -16.22
N PRO A 17 -18.43 -2.22 -16.87
CA PRO A 17 -18.62 -2.30 -18.32
C PRO A 17 -17.40 -1.89 -19.14
N ASP A 18 -16.52 -1.07 -18.57
CA ASP A 18 -15.24 -0.64 -19.13
C ASP A 18 -14.06 -1.55 -18.71
N GLY A 19 -14.33 -2.70 -18.06
CA GLY A 19 -13.34 -3.74 -17.76
C GLY A 19 -12.49 -3.50 -16.52
N ARG A 20 -12.91 -2.62 -15.61
CA ARG A 20 -12.17 -2.25 -14.40
C ARG A 20 -12.72 -2.96 -13.17
N LEU A 21 -11.87 -3.11 -12.15
CA LEU A 21 -12.25 -3.57 -10.82
C LEU A 21 -12.22 -2.40 -9.86
N TYR A 22 -13.36 -1.73 -9.68
CA TYR A 22 -13.43 -0.52 -8.85
C TYR A 22 -12.96 -0.73 -7.41
N GLN A 23 -13.20 -1.92 -6.82
CA GLN A 23 -12.71 -2.26 -5.48
C GLN A 23 -11.16 -2.26 -5.39
N VAL A 24 -10.45 -2.67 -6.44
CA VAL A 24 -8.98 -2.62 -6.49
C VAL A 24 -8.50 -1.17 -6.54
N GLU A 25 -9.18 -0.33 -7.32
CA GLU A 25 -8.83 1.09 -7.44
C GLU A 25 -9.06 1.85 -6.13
N TYR A 26 -10.14 1.55 -5.41
CA TYR A 26 -10.38 2.11 -4.08
C TYR A 26 -9.31 1.68 -3.07
N ALA A 27 -8.83 0.44 -3.16
CA ALA A 27 -7.70 -0.02 -2.35
C ALA A 27 -6.41 0.76 -2.69
N ILE A 28 -6.13 1.01 -3.97
CA ILE A 28 -4.98 1.84 -4.39
C ILE A 28 -5.08 3.26 -3.83
N GLU A 29 -6.27 3.88 -3.84
CA GLU A 29 -6.49 5.19 -3.23
C GLU A 29 -6.27 5.19 -1.71
N THR A 30 -6.58 4.08 -1.05
CA THR A 30 -6.29 3.91 0.39
C THR A 30 -4.78 3.88 0.62
N VAL A 31 -4.03 3.13 -0.20
CA VAL A 31 -2.56 3.06 -0.11
C VAL A 31 -1.93 4.44 -0.29
N ARG A 32 -2.45 5.28 -1.20
CA ARG A 32 -1.96 6.65 -1.44
C ARG A 32 -2.08 7.58 -0.23
N ARG A 33 -3.01 7.30 0.70
CA ARG A 33 -3.21 8.09 1.93
C ARG A 33 -2.38 7.58 3.10
N GLY A 34 -1.73 6.43 2.92
CA GLY A 34 -0.88 5.78 3.90
C GLY A 34 0.43 6.51 4.18
N ALA A 35 1.20 5.97 5.13
CA ALA A 35 2.55 6.50 5.35
C ALA A 35 3.47 6.13 4.20
N ILE A 36 4.41 7.02 3.89
CA ILE A 36 5.30 6.89 2.73
C ILE A 36 6.35 5.81 3.00
N ALA A 37 6.59 4.95 2.02
CA ALA A 37 7.77 4.08 1.96
C ALA A 37 8.56 4.38 0.69
N VAL A 38 9.89 4.41 0.79
CA VAL A 38 10.81 4.66 -0.32
C VAL A 38 11.87 3.56 -0.36
N GLY A 39 12.16 3.06 -1.55
CA GLY A 39 13.27 2.15 -1.80
C GLY A 39 14.21 2.72 -2.87
N ILE A 40 15.51 2.68 -2.63
CA ILE A 40 16.54 3.12 -3.57
C ILE A 40 17.48 1.97 -3.84
N LYS A 41 17.67 1.63 -5.12
CA LYS A 41 18.64 0.64 -5.58
C LYS A 41 19.88 1.33 -6.13
N SER A 42 21.05 0.99 -5.60
CA SER A 42 22.35 1.45 -6.08
C SER A 42 23.13 0.29 -6.74
N LYS A 43 24.40 0.53 -7.08
CA LYS A 43 25.31 -0.54 -7.55
C LYS A 43 25.71 -1.49 -6.41
N ASP A 44 25.77 -0.96 -5.19
CA ASP A 44 26.33 -1.66 -4.03
C ASP A 44 25.25 -2.28 -3.13
N GLY A 45 23.98 -1.98 -3.36
CA GLY A 45 22.89 -2.54 -2.59
C GLY A 45 21.57 -1.81 -2.72
N ILE A 46 20.69 -2.01 -1.74
CA ILE A 46 19.36 -1.41 -1.67
C ILE A 46 19.21 -0.77 -0.29
N VAL A 47 18.59 0.41 -0.25
CA VAL A 47 18.17 1.07 1.00
C VAL A 47 16.66 1.24 0.96
N MET A 48 16.00 0.96 2.08
CA MET A 48 14.58 1.23 2.28
C MET A 48 14.40 2.17 3.46
N ALA A 49 13.45 3.10 3.34
CA ALA A 49 13.07 4.02 4.40
C ALA A 49 11.55 4.16 4.44
N VAL A 50 11.00 4.28 5.64
CA VAL A 50 9.56 4.43 5.87
C VAL A 50 9.32 5.63 6.78
N GLU A 51 8.26 6.38 6.49
CA GLU A 51 7.77 7.39 7.41
C GLU A 51 6.99 6.70 8.54
N GLU A 52 7.42 6.91 9.77
CA GLU A 52 6.69 6.49 10.96
C GLU A 52 6.25 7.72 11.76
N LYS A 53 4.94 7.80 12.01
CA LYS A 53 4.31 8.85 12.82
C LYS A 53 3.85 8.24 14.14
N PRO A 54 4.73 8.16 15.16
CA PRO A 54 4.38 7.56 16.44
C PRO A 54 3.34 8.41 17.17
N ARG A 55 2.40 7.76 17.84
CA ARG A 55 1.48 8.43 18.77
C ARG A 55 2.19 8.66 20.11
N LYS A 56 1.77 9.68 20.87
CA LYS A 56 2.39 10.06 22.16
C LYS A 56 2.53 8.93 23.19
N LEU A 57 1.63 7.94 23.14
CA LEU A 57 1.60 6.80 24.07
C LEU A 57 2.03 5.49 23.40
N GLN A 58 2.54 5.55 22.17
CA GLN A 58 2.99 4.39 21.44
C GLN A 58 4.42 4.03 21.88
N LEU A 59 4.64 2.77 22.21
CA LEU A 59 5.98 2.27 22.49
C LEU A 59 6.83 2.34 21.22
N SER A 60 8.05 2.84 21.34
CA SER A 60 8.93 3.14 20.21
C SER A 60 9.30 1.91 19.36
N GLU A 61 9.20 0.71 19.91
CA GLU A 61 9.50 -0.57 19.25
C GLU A 61 8.26 -1.20 18.57
N SER A 62 7.10 -0.54 18.60
CA SER A 62 5.83 -1.18 18.19
C SER A 62 5.34 -0.83 16.79
N ALA A 63 5.83 0.26 16.18
CA ALA A 63 5.62 0.49 14.76
C ALA A 63 6.90 0.14 14.03
N HIS A 64 6.90 -1.01 13.36
CA HIS A 64 7.90 -1.31 12.36
C HIS A 64 7.17 -1.54 11.05
N LYS A 65 7.46 -0.69 10.06
CA LYS A 65 6.98 -0.89 8.68
C LYS A 65 8.01 -1.56 7.76
N ILE A 66 9.23 -1.81 8.26
CA ILE A 66 10.28 -2.56 7.57
C ILE A 66 10.42 -3.93 8.23
N PHE A 67 10.36 -4.98 7.42
CA PHE A 67 10.39 -6.38 7.85
C PHE A 67 11.52 -7.11 7.15
N GLN A 68 12.31 -7.87 7.90
CA GLN A 68 13.23 -8.85 7.33
C GLN A 68 12.46 -10.13 6.99
N ILE A 69 12.59 -10.59 5.75
CA ILE A 69 11.98 -11.85 5.28
C ILE A 69 13.02 -12.97 5.29
N ASP A 70 14.26 -12.65 4.90
CA ASP A 70 15.41 -13.55 4.88
C ASP A 70 16.72 -12.76 5.07
N GLU A 71 17.88 -13.41 5.12
CA GLU A 71 19.20 -12.78 5.28
C GLU A 71 19.46 -11.67 4.25
N HIS A 72 18.96 -11.84 3.02
CA HIS A 72 19.18 -10.93 1.89
C HIS A 72 17.87 -10.34 1.32
N ILE A 73 16.75 -10.53 2.01
CA ILE A 73 15.42 -10.08 1.57
C ILE A 73 14.75 -9.29 2.68
N GLY A 74 14.40 -8.04 2.37
CA GLY A 74 13.56 -7.20 3.23
C GLY A 74 12.37 -6.64 2.48
N PHE A 75 11.36 -6.22 3.23
CA PHE A 75 10.12 -5.64 2.72
C PHE A 75 9.75 -4.39 3.53
N ALA A 76 9.22 -3.38 2.85
CA ALA A 76 8.65 -2.19 3.48
C ALA A 76 7.17 -2.06 3.11
N ALA A 77 6.30 -1.88 4.11
CA ALA A 77 4.86 -1.74 3.92
C ALA A 77 4.45 -0.27 3.70
N ALA A 78 3.71 -0.02 2.63
CA ALA A 78 3.06 1.26 2.34
C ALA A 78 1.54 1.10 2.35
N GLY A 79 0.86 2.11 2.90
CA GLY A 79 -0.57 2.08 3.19
C GLY A 79 -0.90 2.60 4.58
#